data_AF-A0A0Q6SCD1-F1
#
_entry.id   AF-A0A0Q6SCD1-F1
#
_cell.length_a   1.000
_cell.length_b   1.000
_cell.length_c   1.000
_cell.angle_alpha   90.00
_cell.angle_beta   90.00
_cell.angle_gamma   90.00
#
_symmetry.space_group_name_H-M   'P 1'
#
loop_
_entity.id
_entity.type
_entity.pdbx_description
1 polymer ?
#
loop_
_entity_poly.entity_id
_entity_poly.type
_entity_poly.pdbx_seq_one_letter_code
_entity_poly.pdbx_strand_id
1 'polypeptide(L)'
;MKKRILQWIAVATVGSGACAGPLHAEDFKPVFGSEDQTHRPLPPDALSAVRAHARTTEYSDCAAGGFVGSAVDLTGHGRPDDWIAETADGCAWGAASVAIWVLKRESNGFRVVLFSGGQTVGLNEARAGAVRDLQIVSQTAGHYAQTTYRFDGKAYREAKSRAVDFSDPADCKRNRDVCDVR
;
A
#
# COMPACT_ATOMS: atom_id res chain seq x y z
N MET A 1 15.05 7.04 63.26
CA MET A 1 13.98 6.39 62.47
C MET A 1 12.96 7.45 62.04
N LYS A 2 12.99 7.91 60.77
CA LYS A 2 12.05 8.90 60.21
C LYS A 2 11.20 8.23 59.14
N LYS A 3 9.91 8.02 59.41
CA LYS A 3 8.91 7.52 58.45
C LYS A 3 8.57 8.64 57.46
N ARG A 4 8.76 8.40 56.16
CA ARG A 4 8.22 9.25 55.08
C ARG A 4 6.98 8.56 54.50
N ILE A 5 5.85 9.24 54.58
CA ILE A 5 4.57 8.87 53.99
C ILE A 5 4.58 9.41 52.56
N LEU A 6 4.48 8.52 51.56
CA LEU A 6 4.26 8.90 50.16
C LEU A 6 2.75 9.01 49.90
N GLN A 7 2.32 10.21 49.54
CA GLN A 7 0.97 10.54 49.14
C GLN A 7 0.87 10.37 47.62
N TRP A 8 -0.02 9.50 47.15
CA TRP A 8 -0.27 9.30 45.73
C TRP A 8 -1.32 10.32 45.25
N ILE A 9 -0.97 11.11 44.24
CA ILE A 9 -1.92 11.98 43.52
C ILE A 9 -2.41 11.18 42.31
N ALA A 10 -3.69 10.80 42.32
CA ALA A 10 -4.36 10.28 41.15
C ALA A 10 -4.77 11.45 40.26
N VAL A 11 -4.12 11.59 39.10
CA VAL A 11 -4.53 12.53 38.06
C VAL A 11 -5.56 11.84 37.19
N ALA A 12 -6.81 12.27 37.30
CA ALA A 12 -7.87 11.88 36.38
C ALA A 12 -7.75 12.73 35.11
N THR A 13 -7.26 12.14 34.03
CA THR A 13 -7.32 12.77 32.69
C THR A 13 -8.75 12.67 32.15
N VAL A 14 -9.39 13.83 32.05
CA VAL A 14 -10.66 14.05 31.37
C VAL A 14 -10.44 13.84 29.87
N GLY A 15 -11.37 13.08 29.26
CA GLY A 15 -11.31 12.69 27.86
C GLY A 15 -11.32 13.88 26.89
N SER A 16 -10.49 13.76 25.87
CA SER A 16 -10.61 14.55 24.66
C SER A 16 -11.41 13.74 23.65
N GLY A 17 -12.69 14.09 23.50
CA GLY A 17 -13.42 13.81 22.27
C GLY A 17 -12.78 14.64 21.15
N ALA A 18 -12.00 14.00 20.30
CA ALA A 18 -11.52 14.61 19.07
C ALA A 18 -12.51 14.29 17.95
N CYS A 19 -13.19 15.33 17.51
CA CYS A 19 -13.96 15.38 16.28
C CYS A 19 -13.16 14.78 15.12
N ALA A 20 -13.83 13.95 14.32
CA ALA A 20 -13.34 13.53 13.02
C ALA A 20 -13.05 14.78 12.17
N GLY A 21 -11.76 15.10 12.02
CA GLY A 21 -11.28 16.10 11.08
C GLY A 21 -11.54 15.68 9.63
N PRO A 22 -11.34 16.59 8.67
CA PRO A 22 -11.58 16.29 7.27
C PRO A 22 -10.65 15.16 6.82
N LEU A 23 -11.21 14.19 6.09
CA LEU A 23 -10.50 13.13 5.37
C LEU A 23 -9.65 13.74 4.25
N HIS A 24 -8.60 14.48 4.60
CA HIS A 24 -7.53 14.84 3.69
C HIS A 24 -6.67 13.61 3.43
N ALA A 25 -6.11 13.51 2.22
CA ALA A 25 -5.19 12.47 1.77
C ALA A 25 -4.42 11.84 2.94
N GLU A 26 -4.80 10.60 3.24
CA GLU A 26 -4.37 9.85 4.41
C GLU A 26 -2.82 9.75 4.48
N ASP A 27 -2.26 9.54 5.67
CA ASP A 27 -0.82 9.49 6.02
C ASP A 27 -0.03 8.34 5.32
N PHE A 28 -0.17 8.21 4.01
CA PHE A 28 0.48 7.20 3.19
C PHE A 28 1.78 7.74 2.63
N LYS A 29 2.89 7.10 3.01
CA LYS A 29 4.20 7.35 2.44
C LYS A 29 4.38 6.46 1.20
N PRO A 30 4.68 7.03 0.00
CA PRO A 30 5.03 6.24 -1.16
C PRO A 30 6.26 5.36 -0.87
N VAL A 31 6.17 4.07 -1.19
CA VAL A 31 7.26 3.10 -1.01
C VAL A 31 7.61 2.34 -2.29
N PHE A 32 6.81 2.50 -3.33
CA PHE A 32 6.97 1.86 -4.62
C PHE A 32 6.27 2.72 -5.69
N GLY A 33 6.91 2.88 -6.84
CA GLY A 33 6.31 3.50 -8.02
C GLY A 33 6.78 2.74 -9.27
N SER A 34 5.88 2.43 -10.19
CA SER A 34 6.19 1.59 -11.37
C SER A 34 7.25 2.15 -12.31
N GLU A 35 7.53 3.45 -12.20
CA GLU A 35 8.55 4.13 -12.99
C GLU A 35 9.84 4.37 -12.20
N ASP A 36 9.97 3.80 -11.00
CA ASP A 36 11.13 3.96 -10.14
C ASP A 36 12.33 3.18 -10.69
N GLN A 37 13.40 3.90 -11.02
CA GLN A 37 14.64 3.34 -11.54
C GLN A 37 15.45 2.56 -10.50
N THR A 38 15.04 2.59 -9.23
CA THR A 38 15.68 1.84 -8.13
C THR A 38 15.16 0.41 -7.99
N HIS A 39 14.18 0.02 -8.81
CA HIS A 39 13.70 -1.37 -8.87
C HIS A 39 14.84 -2.33 -9.17
N ARG A 40 14.82 -3.46 -8.46
CA ARG A 40 15.85 -4.50 -8.55
C ARG A 40 15.24 -5.88 -8.73
N PRO A 41 16.00 -6.86 -9.25
CA PRO A 41 15.53 -8.24 -9.35
C PRO A 41 15.07 -8.78 -7.99
N LEU A 42 13.97 -9.53 -8.00
CA LEU A 42 13.45 -10.17 -6.80
C LEU A 42 14.39 -11.27 -6.28
N PRO A 43 14.47 -11.48 -4.95
CA PRO A 43 15.11 -12.66 -4.38
C PRO A 43 14.46 -13.95 -4.92
N PRO A 44 15.21 -15.07 -5.03
CA PRO A 44 14.70 -16.31 -5.63
C PRO A 44 13.35 -16.80 -5.07
N ASP A 45 13.17 -16.75 -3.75
CA ASP A 45 11.92 -17.17 -3.11
C ASP A 45 10.73 -16.25 -3.47
N ALA A 46 10.96 -14.93 -3.53
CA ALA A 46 9.94 -13.96 -3.91
C ALA A 46 9.59 -14.09 -5.39
N LEU A 47 10.61 -14.29 -6.24
CA LEU A 47 10.42 -14.56 -7.67
C LEU A 47 9.62 -15.84 -7.91
N SER A 48 9.89 -16.89 -7.13
CA SER A 48 9.13 -18.14 -7.21
C SER A 48 7.66 -17.93 -6.84
N ALA A 49 7.39 -17.22 -5.75
CA ALA A 49 6.03 -16.92 -5.29
C ALA A 49 5.25 -16.06 -6.29
N VAL A 50 5.86 -14.99 -6.84
CA VAL A 50 5.18 -14.13 -7.82
C VAL A 50 4.87 -14.89 -9.11
N ARG A 51 5.81 -15.70 -9.61
CA ARG A 51 5.59 -16.50 -10.83
C ARG A 51 4.51 -17.56 -10.63
N ALA A 52 4.50 -18.21 -9.46
CA ALA A 52 3.46 -19.18 -9.14
C ALA A 52 2.07 -18.53 -9.14
N HIS A 53 1.93 -17.33 -8.55
CA HIS A 53 0.68 -16.58 -8.56
C HIS A 53 0.33 -16.06 -9.97
N ALA A 54 1.28 -15.51 -10.73
CA ALA A 54 1.02 -14.99 -12.07
C ALA A 54 0.38 -16.04 -12.98
N ARG A 55 0.83 -17.31 -12.89
CA ARG A 55 0.25 -18.45 -13.62
C ARG A 55 -1.23 -18.74 -13.30
N THR A 56 -1.75 -18.22 -12.19
CA THR A 56 -3.16 -18.39 -11.80
C THR A 56 -4.02 -17.17 -12.12
N THR A 57 -3.46 -16.17 -12.81
CA THR A 57 -4.17 -14.95 -13.22
C THR A 57 -4.36 -14.94 -14.74
N GLU A 58 -5.06 -13.93 -15.24
CA GLU A 58 -5.16 -13.61 -16.66
C GLU A 58 -3.79 -13.26 -17.31
N TYR A 59 -2.74 -13.05 -16.51
CA TYR A 59 -1.39 -12.76 -16.98
C TYR A 59 -0.45 -13.97 -16.87
N SER A 60 -0.98 -15.18 -17.07
CA SER A 60 -0.20 -16.43 -16.97
C SER A 60 1.04 -16.43 -17.87
N ASP A 61 0.94 -15.80 -19.03
CA ASP A 61 2.03 -15.74 -20.03
C ASP A 61 3.17 -14.83 -19.57
N CYS A 62 2.88 -13.82 -18.74
CA CYS A 62 3.89 -12.96 -18.13
C CYS A 62 4.76 -13.72 -17.10
N ALA A 63 4.32 -14.88 -16.60
CA ALA A 63 5.06 -15.62 -15.57
C ALA A 63 6.43 -16.15 -16.05
N ALA A 64 6.64 -16.23 -17.37
CA ALA A 64 7.95 -16.59 -17.95
C ALA A 64 8.95 -15.43 -17.93
N GLY A 65 8.46 -14.19 -17.83
CA GLY A 65 9.26 -12.97 -17.87
C GLY A 65 10.10 -12.71 -16.61
N GLY A 66 10.76 -11.55 -16.64
CA GLY A 66 11.47 -10.99 -15.49
C GLY A 66 10.50 -10.26 -14.55
N PHE A 67 10.81 -10.27 -13.26
CA PHE A 67 10.11 -9.47 -12.26
C PHE A 67 11.14 -8.64 -11.50
N VAL A 68 10.79 -7.38 -11.25
CA VAL A 68 11.57 -6.42 -10.47
C VAL A 68 10.69 -5.81 -9.39
N GLY A 69 11.30 -5.13 -8.44
CA GLY A 69 10.56 -4.34 -7.47
C GLY A 69 11.43 -3.83 -6.33
N SER A 70 10.76 -3.53 -5.22
CA SER A 70 11.37 -2.91 -4.04
C SER A 70 11.04 -3.69 -2.78
N ALA A 71 12.03 -3.78 -1.88
CA ALA A 71 11.81 -4.33 -0.55
C ALA A 71 11.08 -3.29 0.31
N VAL A 72 10.10 -3.73 1.08
CA VAL A 72 9.23 -2.86 1.90
C VAL A 72 9.04 -3.44 3.29
N ASP A 73 8.74 -2.58 4.25
CA ASP A 73 8.43 -2.98 5.63
C ASP A 73 6.91 -2.90 5.84
N LEU A 74 6.18 -3.98 5.51
CA LEU A 74 4.73 -4.00 5.73
C LEU A 74 4.39 -4.05 7.22
N THR A 75 5.30 -4.55 8.07
CA THR A 75 5.03 -4.74 9.50
C THR A 75 5.26 -3.48 10.33
N GLY A 76 6.06 -2.54 9.82
CA GLY A 76 6.49 -1.35 10.51
C GLY A 76 7.56 -1.57 11.58
N HIS A 77 8.36 -2.62 11.46
CA HIS A 77 9.41 -2.97 12.42
C HIS A 77 10.81 -2.45 12.03
N GLY A 78 10.89 -1.59 11.01
CA GLY A 78 12.13 -1.01 10.50
C GLY A 78 12.95 -1.99 9.64
N ARG A 79 12.36 -3.12 9.23
CA ARG A 79 13.02 -4.16 8.43
C ARG A 79 12.26 -4.37 7.13
N PRO A 80 12.83 -4.02 5.97
CA PRO A 80 12.18 -4.23 4.69
C PRO A 80 12.43 -5.66 4.18
N ASP A 81 11.72 -6.64 4.74
CA ASP A 81 11.82 -8.05 4.37
C ASP A 81 10.70 -8.54 3.45
N ASP A 82 9.61 -7.77 3.33
CA ASP A 82 8.54 -7.94 2.36
C ASP A 82 8.90 -7.29 1.01
N TRP A 83 8.13 -7.55 -0.06
CA TRP A 83 8.40 -7.01 -1.40
C TRP A 83 7.14 -6.51 -2.09
N ILE A 84 7.28 -5.47 -2.89
CA ILE A 84 6.31 -5.07 -3.91
C ILE A 84 6.98 -5.27 -5.27
N ALA A 85 6.28 -5.91 -6.19
CA ALA A 85 6.83 -6.36 -7.46
C ALA A 85 5.94 -6.00 -8.64
N GLU A 86 6.58 -5.90 -9.80
CA GLU A 86 5.99 -5.76 -11.12
C GLU A 86 6.79 -6.60 -12.14
N THR A 87 6.30 -6.69 -13.36
CA THR A 87 7.03 -7.26 -14.50
C THR A 87 8.11 -6.30 -14.98
N ALA A 88 9.26 -6.84 -15.37
CA ALA A 88 10.43 -6.05 -15.80
C ALA A 88 10.35 -5.56 -17.25
N ASP A 89 9.53 -6.22 -18.08
CA ASP A 89 9.44 -6.05 -19.53
C ASP A 89 8.17 -5.33 -19.98
N GLY A 90 7.39 -4.80 -19.05
CA GLY A 90 6.11 -4.17 -19.35
C GLY A 90 4.96 -5.15 -19.60
N CYS A 91 5.15 -6.46 -19.43
CA CYS A 91 4.05 -7.42 -19.55
C CYS A 91 2.98 -7.11 -18.49
N ALA A 92 1.69 -7.15 -18.83
CA ALA A 92 0.60 -6.73 -17.93
C ALA A 92 0.61 -5.23 -17.56
N TRP A 93 1.20 -4.37 -18.40
CA TRP A 93 1.06 -2.91 -18.29
C TRP A 93 -0.04 -2.39 -19.21
N GLY A 94 -0.84 -1.46 -18.71
CA GLY A 94 -1.78 -0.64 -19.45
C GLY A 94 -1.35 0.83 -19.45
N ALA A 95 -2.19 1.70 -20.02
CA ALA A 95 -1.85 3.12 -20.24
C ALA A 95 -1.47 3.89 -18.96
N ALA A 96 -1.94 3.46 -17.79
CA ALA A 96 -1.61 4.07 -16.50
C ALA A 96 -1.71 3.10 -15.32
N SER A 97 -1.47 1.82 -15.57
CA SER A 97 -1.55 0.79 -14.54
C SER A 97 -0.63 -0.34 -14.91
N VAL A 98 0.17 -0.78 -13.96
CA VAL A 98 0.94 -2.02 -14.04
C VAL A 98 0.30 -3.03 -13.09
N ALA A 99 0.51 -4.30 -13.39
CA ALA A 99 0.21 -5.37 -12.46
C ALA A 99 1.18 -5.31 -11.26
N ILE A 100 0.63 -5.18 -10.05
CA ILE A 100 1.36 -5.05 -8.80
C ILE A 100 1.09 -6.27 -7.92
N TRP A 101 2.17 -6.92 -7.49
CA TRP A 101 2.14 -7.99 -6.50
C TRP A 101 2.75 -7.51 -5.19
N VAL A 102 2.02 -7.66 -4.09
CA VAL A 102 2.56 -7.46 -2.74
C VAL A 102 2.85 -8.82 -2.13
N LEU A 103 4.11 -9.05 -1.80
CA LEU A 103 4.63 -10.28 -1.26
C LEU A 103 4.98 -10.10 0.21
N LYS A 104 4.34 -10.90 1.06
CA LYS A 104 4.66 -10.96 2.47
C LYS A 104 5.68 -12.06 2.74
N ARG A 105 6.73 -11.75 3.50
CA ARG A 105 7.66 -12.75 4.06
C ARG A 105 6.95 -13.54 5.15
N GLU A 106 7.07 -14.87 5.05
CA GLU A 106 6.65 -15.84 6.05
C GLU A 106 7.85 -16.72 6.43
N SER A 107 7.69 -17.62 7.41
CA SER A 107 8.80 -18.45 7.89
C SER A 107 9.41 -19.34 6.80
N ASN A 108 8.60 -19.78 5.84
CA ASN A 108 8.98 -20.76 4.83
C ASN A 108 9.06 -20.21 3.40
N GLY A 109 8.95 -18.89 3.21
CA GLY A 109 8.82 -18.37 1.86
C GLY A 109 8.19 -17.00 1.80
N PHE A 110 7.89 -16.58 0.58
CA PHE A 110 7.03 -15.44 0.32
C PHE A 110 5.64 -15.94 -0.07
N ARG A 111 4.63 -15.16 0.29
CA ARG A 111 3.26 -15.36 -0.16
C ARG A 111 2.73 -14.07 -0.75
N VAL A 112 2.09 -14.17 -1.92
CA VAL A 112 1.34 -13.05 -2.48
C VAL A 112 0.13 -12.77 -1.58
N VAL A 113 0.07 -11.57 -1.03
CA VAL A 113 -1.00 -11.10 -0.14
C VAL A 113 -1.88 -10.03 -0.79
N LEU A 114 -1.47 -9.49 -1.94
CA LEU A 114 -2.27 -8.65 -2.82
C LEU A 114 -1.82 -8.84 -4.26
N PHE A 115 -2.78 -8.85 -5.17
CA PHE A 115 -2.57 -8.70 -6.61
C PHE A 115 -3.59 -7.66 -7.11
N SER A 116 -3.11 -6.56 -7.68
CA SER A 116 -3.97 -5.47 -8.17
C SER A 116 -3.27 -4.66 -9.26
N GLY A 117 -3.99 -3.73 -9.89
CA GLY A 117 -3.45 -2.76 -10.84
C GLY A 117 -3.20 -1.40 -10.18
N GLY A 118 -2.08 -0.76 -10.52
CA GLY A 118 -1.80 0.62 -10.10
C GLY A 118 -0.51 1.17 -10.68
N GLN A 119 -0.06 2.32 -10.19
CA GLN A 119 1.23 2.92 -10.53
C GLN A 119 2.08 3.13 -9.28
N THR A 120 1.48 3.63 -8.21
CA THR A 120 2.19 3.93 -6.95
C THR A 120 1.56 3.15 -5.81
N VAL A 121 2.39 2.61 -4.92
CA VAL A 121 1.95 2.04 -3.65
C VAL A 121 2.50 2.86 -2.49
N GLY A 122 1.60 3.27 -1.60
CA GLY A 122 1.92 3.89 -0.32
C GLY A 122 1.60 2.99 0.85
N LEU A 123 2.32 3.18 1.97
CA LEU A 123 2.03 2.56 3.26
C LEU A 123 1.56 3.62 4.24
N ASN A 124 0.49 3.31 4.97
CA ASN A 124 0.07 4.15 6.09
C ASN A 124 1.15 4.11 7.19
N GLU A 125 1.51 5.26 7.75
CA GLU A 125 2.39 5.31 8.92
C GLU A 125 1.75 4.66 10.16
N ALA A 126 0.43 4.81 10.31
CA ALA A 126 -0.34 4.20 11.39
C ALA A 126 -0.63 2.72 11.12
N ARG A 127 -0.45 1.88 12.15
CA ARG A 127 -0.68 0.43 12.09
C ARG A 127 -2.01 0.10 12.78
N ALA A 128 -2.95 -0.48 12.03
CA ALA A 128 -4.23 -0.95 12.55
C ALA A 128 -4.26 -2.47 12.85
N GLY A 129 -3.15 -3.20 12.63
CA GLY A 129 -3.12 -4.66 12.75
C GLY A 129 -1.71 -5.24 12.65
N ALA A 130 -1.55 -6.47 12.13
CA ALA A 130 -0.23 -7.11 12.01
C ALA A 130 0.66 -6.49 10.92
N VAL A 131 0.06 -5.79 9.95
CA VAL A 131 0.73 -5.06 8.88
C VAL A 131 0.06 -3.70 8.70
N ARG A 132 0.72 -2.78 7.99
CA ARG A 132 0.25 -1.46 7.63
C ARG A 132 -0.81 -1.54 6.54
N ASP A 133 -1.71 -0.58 6.51
CA ASP A 133 -2.65 -0.44 5.41
C ASP A 133 -1.89 0.00 4.14
N LEU A 134 -2.39 -0.42 2.97
CA LEU A 134 -1.84 -0.03 1.67
C LEU A 134 -2.75 0.99 1.01
N GLN A 135 -2.16 1.86 0.21
CA GLN A 135 -2.87 2.65 -0.78
C GLN A 135 -2.23 2.42 -2.14
N ILE A 136 -3.05 2.12 -3.14
CA ILE A 136 -2.62 2.03 -4.53
C ILE A 136 -3.26 3.18 -5.30
N VAL A 137 -2.44 3.91 -6.04
CA VAL A 137 -2.86 5.04 -6.89
C VAL A 137 -2.58 4.71 -8.35
N SER A 138 -3.51 5.07 -9.23
CA SER A 138 -3.35 5.09 -10.68
C SER A 138 -3.84 6.43 -11.22
N GLN A 139 -3.08 7.03 -12.13
CA GLN A 139 -3.38 8.35 -12.67
C GLN A 139 -3.01 8.45 -14.16
N THR A 140 -3.92 9.04 -14.92
CA THR A 140 -3.68 9.53 -16.29
C THR A 140 -3.85 11.05 -16.34
N ALA A 141 -3.70 11.63 -17.53
CA ALA A 141 -4.10 13.02 -17.76
C ALA A 141 -5.61 13.27 -17.47
N GLY A 142 -6.49 12.29 -17.67
CA GLY A 142 -7.94 12.46 -17.53
C GLY A 142 -8.56 11.83 -16.28
N HIS A 143 -7.87 10.92 -15.62
CA HIS A 143 -8.43 10.12 -14.53
C HIS A 143 -7.47 9.97 -13.36
N TYR A 144 -8.04 9.84 -12.18
CA TYR A 144 -7.35 9.44 -10.96
C TYR A 144 -8.16 8.36 -10.25
N ALA A 145 -7.46 7.34 -9.78
CA ALA A 145 -8.03 6.29 -8.95
C ALA A 145 -7.11 6.04 -7.75
N GLN A 146 -7.72 5.86 -6.58
CA GLN A 146 -7.06 5.55 -5.33
C GLN A 146 -7.85 4.46 -4.61
N THR A 147 -7.19 3.36 -4.29
CA THR A 147 -7.78 2.27 -3.51
C THR A 147 -6.97 2.03 -2.25
N THR A 148 -7.64 2.02 -1.10
CA THR A 148 -7.06 1.67 0.20
C THR A 148 -7.37 0.23 0.53
N TYR A 149 -6.35 -0.52 0.94
CA TYR A 149 -6.47 -1.91 1.32
C TYR A 149 -6.09 -2.15 2.78
N ARG A 150 -6.88 -3.00 3.45
CA ARG A 150 -6.64 -3.45 4.82
C ARG A 150 -6.36 -4.94 4.84
N PHE A 151 -5.43 -5.35 5.69
CA PHE A 151 -5.08 -6.77 5.81
C PHE A 151 -6.05 -7.51 6.75
N ASP A 152 -6.68 -8.56 6.25
CA ASP A 152 -7.68 -9.36 6.99
C ASP A 152 -7.07 -10.49 7.84
N GLY A 153 -5.74 -10.53 7.96
CA GLY A 153 -4.98 -11.62 8.58
C GLY A 153 -4.46 -12.66 7.58
N LYS A 154 -5.03 -12.70 6.37
CA LYS A 154 -4.59 -13.56 5.27
C LYS A 154 -4.14 -12.74 4.07
N ALA A 155 -4.94 -11.81 3.60
CA ALA A 155 -4.68 -11.01 2.40
C ALA A 155 -5.16 -9.57 2.59
N TYR A 156 -4.71 -8.68 1.72
CA TYR A 156 -5.25 -7.33 1.63
C TYR A 156 -6.61 -7.37 0.93
N ARG A 157 -7.57 -6.64 1.52
CA ARG A 157 -8.93 -6.46 1.01
C ARG A 157 -9.19 -4.99 0.81
N GLU A 158 -9.88 -4.66 -0.28
CA GLU A 158 -10.34 -3.30 -0.52
C GLU A 158 -11.20 -2.83 0.65
N ALA A 159 -10.82 -1.70 1.24
CA ALA A 159 -11.55 -1.08 2.34
C ALA A 159 -12.26 0.21 1.87
N LYS A 160 -11.66 0.91 0.91
CA LYS A 160 -12.17 2.17 0.36
C LYS A 160 -11.59 2.37 -1.03
N SER A 161 -12.41 2.83 -1.97
CA SER A 161 -11.97 3.23 -3.31
C SER A 161 -12.56 4.58 -3.68
N ARG A 162 -11.80 5.33 -4.47
CA ARG A 162 -12.18 6.63 -5.03
C ARG A 162 -11.66 6.71 -6.46
N ALA A 163 -12.52 7.11 -7.37
CA ALA A 163 -12.16 7.49 -8.74
C ALA A 163 -12.64 8.92 -9.01
N VAL A 164 -11.87 9.66 -9.82
CA VAL A 164 -12.16 11.04 -10.22
C VAL A 164 -11.92 11.15 -11.72
N ASP A 165 -12.93 11.62 -12.46
CA ASP A 165 -12.77 12.06 -13.83
C ASP A 165 -12.47 13.57 -13.86
N PHE A 166 -11.27 13.93 -14.34
CA PHE A 166 -10.84 15.33 -14.43
C PHE A 166 -11.56 16.13 -15.52
N SER A 167 -12.26 15.45 -16.43
CA SER A 167 -13.08 16.09 -17.45
C SER A 167 -14.49 16.43 -16.97
N ASP A 168 -14.92 15.89 -15.82
CA ASP A 168 -16.22 16.22 -15.19
C ASP A 168 -16.04 17.27 -14.08
N PRO A 169 -16.49 18.53 -14.30
CA PRO A 169 -16.40 19.59 -13.28
C PRO A 169 -17.14 19.27 -11.99
N ALA A 170 -18.21 18.46 -12.04
CA ALA A 170 -18.96 18.08 -10.85
C ALA A 170 -18.16 17.08 -10.00
N ASP A 171 -17.47 16.14 -10.63
CA ASP A 171 -16.56 15.20 -9.96
C ASP A 171 -15.37 15.93 -9.33
N CYS A 172 -14.76 16.86 -10.07
CA CYS A 172 -13.69 17.71 -9.51
C CYS A 172 -14.17 18.60 -8.36
N LYS A 173 -15.38 19.15 -8.43
CA LYS A 173 -15.96 19.93 -7.32
C LYS A 173 -16.15 19.09 -6.05
N ARG A 174 -16.42 17.78 -6.17
CA ARG A 174 -16.52 16.85 -5.03
C ARG A 174 -15.16 16.41 -4.50
N ASN A 175 -14.13 16.42 -5.35
CA ASN A 175 -12.79 15.89 -5.06
C ASN A 175 -11.71 16.98 -5.23
N ARG A 176 -11.95 18.15 -4.64
CA ARG A 176 -11.08 19.32 -4.79
C ARG A 176 -9.64 19.06 -4.35
N ASP A 177 -9.44 18.17 -3.38
CA ASP A 177 -8.12 17.77 -2.90
C ASP A 177 -7.26 17.10 -3.97
N VAL A 178 -7.88 16.54 -5.02
CA VAL A 178 -7.18 15.92 -6.16
C VAL A 178 -7.09 16.88 -7.35
N CYS A 179 -8.14 17.63 -7.64
CA CYS A 179 -8.18 18.50 -8.82
C CYS A 179 -7.46 19.85 -8.66
N ASP A 180 -7.33 20.40 -7.44
CA ASP A 180 -6.73 21.73 -7.21
C ASP A 180 -5.18 21.69 -7.17
N VAL A 181 -4.54 20.52 -7.35
CA VAL A 181 -3.07 20.33 -7.26
C VAL A 181 -2.39 20.39 -8.63
N ARG A 182 -3.14 20.69 -9.71
CA ARG A 182 -2.62 20.82 -11.08
C ARG A 182 -2.42 22.26 -11.51
#